data_AF-U1NZF0-F1
#
_entry.id   AF-U1NZF0-F1
#
_cell.length_a   1.000
_cell.length_b   1.000
_cell.length_c   1.000
_cell.angle_alpha   90.00
_cell.angle_beta   90.00
_cell.angle_gamma   90.00
#
_symmetry.space_group_name_H-M   'P 1'
#
loop_
_entity.id
_entity.type
_entity.pdbx_description
1 polymer ?
#
loop_
_entity_poly.entity_id
_entity_poly.type
_entity_poly.pdbx_seq_one_letter_code
_entity_poly.pdbx_strand_id
1 'polypeptide(L)'
;MAGLGAGAVRGDDPVTGQDEDVEATFTATVGSGFLIIKAESPDDEDSAVGIQLGNIDGDIIINGEIYEDSTWQSDDITFPDVDPGQFIDAGDIDIVEEISFNDETEITVLADSISGVYDPEAENGPLVTGSIDLSIEAFVTGTASALGAEVSFELDFTLNINGGQEIQLTTGESQDLSGEAATLGCADPAVRVVSNSFTVPEATGNTEVCIGDFTCISLNDQLGLPSSVPNQNFIELDLDIEWDDNQPFAPPAVTGNRPRDLDCDGRYEDLDGDGELSIMDVQTLFDNRNNQQLEANAEQFNFSNGASDRVSIFDVQALFARLQNND
;
A
#
# COMPACT_ATOMS: atom_id res chain seq x y z
N MET A 1 16.94 -30.00 42.15
CA MET A 1 16.82 -28.62 41.64
C MET A 1 17.78 -28.50 40.46
N ALA A 2 17.28 -28.72 39.26
CA ALA A 2 17.99 -28.46 38.02
C ALA A 2 17.01 -27.64 37.18
N GLY A 3 17.34 -26.36 36.97
CA GLY A 3 16.53 -25.43 36.21
C GLY A 3 16.69 -25.73 34.72
N LEU A 4 15.58 -25.94 34.04
CA LEU A 4 15.47 -25.92 32.59
C LEU A 4 15.25 -24.46 32.20
N GLY A 5 16.25 -23.85 31.57
CA GLY A 5 16.11 -22.55 30.92
C GLY A 5 15.53 -22.76 29.53
N ALA A 6 14.44 -22.05 29.25
CA ALA A 6 13.87 -21.91 27.92
C ALA A 6 14.87 -21.14 27.03
N GLY A 7 15.35 -21.80 25.98
CA GLY A 7 15.92 -21.13 24.82
C GLY A 7 14.80 -20.95 23.81
N ALA A 8 14.32 -19.72 23.64
CA ALA A 8 13.56 -19.37 22.47
C ALA A 8 14.52 -19.47 21.28
N VAL A 9 14.28 -20.45 20.41
CA VAL A 9 14.93 -20.53 19.12
C VAL A 9 14.12 -19.60 18.21
N ARG A 10 14.67 -18.42 17.91
CA ARG A 10 14.25 -17.67 16.70
C ARG A 10 14.56 -18.60 15.53
N GLY A 11 13.54 -18.97 14.77
CA GLY A 11 13.76 -19.65 13.50
C GLY A 11 14.37 -18.64 12.55
N ASP A 12 15.62 -18.86 12.16
CA ASP A 12 16.16 -18.26 10.94
C ASP A 12 15.30 -18.77 9.79
N ASP A 13 14.55 -17.88 9.13
CA ASP A 13 13.96 -18.18 7.84
C ASP A 13 15.08 -18.18 6.79
N PRO A 14 15.40 -19.31 6.16
CA PRO A 14 16.59 -19.42 5.31
C PRO A 14 16.40 -18.86 3.88
N VAL A 15 15.36 -18.07 3.60
CA VAL A 15 15.06 -17.63 2.23
C VAL A 15 15.65 -16.26 1.87
N THR A 16 15.90 -15.36 2.82
CA THR A 16 16.62 -14.09 2.55
C THR A 16 17.79 -13.95 3.52
N GLY A 17 19.01 -14.00 2.99
CA GLY A 17 20.24 -13.86 3.78
C GLY A 17 20.50 -12.43 4.28
N GLN A 18 19.47 -11.73 4.74
CA GLN A 18 19.53 -10.36 5.20
C GLN A 18 19.51 -10.34 6.73
N ASP A 19 20.69 -10.43 7.34
CA ASP A 19 20.96 -9.75 8.62
C ASP A 19 21.05 -8.23 8.32
N GLU A 20 20.02 -7.67 7.67
CA GLU A 20 19.98 -6.24 7.39
C GLU A 20 19.29 -5.54 8.54
N ASP A 21 19.91 -4.45 9.00
CA ASP A 21 19.38 -3.67 10.10
C ASP A 21 18.11 -2.95 9.59
N VAL A 22 16.97 -3.26 10.21
CA VAL A 22 15.70 -2.56 9.97
C VAL A 22 15.89 -1.09 10.34
N GLU A 23 15.69 -0.20 9.37
CA GLU A 23 15.83 1.23 9.57
C GLU A 23 14.53 1.86 10.09
N ALA A 24 13.39 1.42 9.58
CA ALA A 24 12.07 1.89 9.97
C ALA A 24 11.01 0.81 9.80
N THR A 25 9.92 0.94 10.56
CA THR A 25 8.69 0.18 10.34
C THR A 25 7.55 1.14 10.05
N PHE A 26 6.59 0.68 9.26
CA PHE A 26 5.45 1.47 8.85
C PHE A 26 4.16 0.66 8.84
N THR A 27 3.05 1.36 9.04
CA THR A 27 1.70 0.88 8.79
C THR A 27 1.13 1.70 7.64
N ALA A 28 0.81 1.07 6.51
CA ALA A 28 0.14 1.72 5.39
C ALA A 28 -1.33 1.30 5.34
N THR A 29 -2.22 2.29 5.20
CA THR A 29 -3.66 2.10 5.08
C THR A 29 -4.09 2.42 3.66
N VAL A 30 -4.75 1.48 2.99
CA VAL A 30 -5.35 1.74 1.66
C VAL A 30 -6.76 2.28 1.87
N GLY A 31 -6.91 3.60 1.85
CA GLY A 31 -8.22 4.26 2.00
C GLY A 31 -9.01 4.39 0.70
N SER A 32 -8.33 4.30 -0.45
CA SER A 32 -8.94 4.34 -1.78
C SER A 32 -8.09 3.61 -2.83
N GLY A 33 -8.70 3.34 -3.97
CA GLY A 33 -8.08 2.63 -5.09
C GLY A 33 -9.09 1.75 -5.80
N PHE A 34 -8.61 1.00 -6.80
CA PHE A 34 -9.44 0.10 -7.55
C PHE A 34 -8.66 -1.08 -8.14
N LEU A 35 -9.39 -2.14 -8.45
CA LEU A 35 -8.95 -3.25 -9.31
C LEU A 35 -9.96 -3.41 -10.44
N ILE A 36 -9.51 -3.21 -11.67
CA ILE A 36 -10.33 -3.38 -12.87
C ILE A 36 -9.76 -4.52 -13.71
N ILE A 37 -10.62 -5.45 -14.11
CA ILE A 37 -10.27 -6.57 -14.98
C ILE A 37 -10.96 -6.39 -16.33
N LYS A 38 -10.18 -6.53 -17.40
CA LYS A 38 -10.64 -6.47 -18.79
C LYS A 38 -11.39 -5.16 -19.12
N ALA A 39 -10.64 -4.07 -19.12
CA ALA A 39 -11.09 -2.75 -19.54
C ALA A 39 -10.19 -2.16 -20.64
N GLU A 40 -10.70 -1.25 -21.46
CA GLU A 40 -9.85 -0.49 -22.41
C GLU A 40 -9.08 0.64 -21.72
N SER A 41 -9.57 1.12 -20.58
CA SER A 41 -8.98 2.20 -19.78
C SER A 41 -9.42 2.09 -18.31
N PRO A 42 -8.73 2.74 -17.36
CA PRO A 42 -9.15 2.72 -15.95
C PRO A 42 -10.50 3.42 -15.70
N ASP A 43 -10.95 4.29 -16.60
CA ASP A 43 -12.25 4.97 -16.51
C ASP A 43 -13.37 4.25 -17.31
N ASP A 44 -13.10 3.03 -17.78
CA ASP A 44 -14.03 2.30 -18.63
C ASP A 44 -15.24 1.77 -17.81
N GLU A 45 -16.39 2.41 -18.00
CA GLU A 45 -17.65 1.98 -17.38
C GLU A 45 -18.11 0.60 -17.88
N ASP A 46 -17.64 0.15 -19.05
CA ASP A 46 -17.96 -1.16 -19.63
C ASP A 46 -17.00 -2.28 -19.18
N SER A 47 -16.17 -2.02 -18.15
CA SER A 47 -15.26 -3.03 -17.60
C SER A 47 -16.02 -4.28 -17.13
N ALA A 48 -15.40 -5.46 -17.30
CA ALA A 48 -16.03 -6.71 -16.87
C ALA A 48 -16.13 -6.82 -15.35
N VAL A 49 -15.15 -6.25 -14.64
CA VAL A 49 -15.11 -6.20 -13.18
C VAL A 49 -14.42 -4.91 -12.77
N GLY A 50 -15.05 -4.13 -11.90
CA GLY A 50 -14.44 -2.96 -11.27
C GLY A 50 -14.69 -3.00 -9.77
N ILE A 51 -13.67 -3.39 -9.01
CA ILE A 51 -13.71 -3.33 -7.55
C ILE A 51 -13.20 -1.96 -7.14
N GLN A 52 -14.07 -1.16 -6.52
CA GLN A 52 -13.70 0.12 -5.92
C GLN A 52 -13.42 -0.11 -4.44
N LEU A 53 -12.19 0.12 -3.99
CA LEU A 53 -11.80 -0.16 -2.61
C LEU A 53 -12.55 0.72 -1.61
N GLY A 54 -12.92 1.95 -1.99
CA GLY A 54 -13.73 2.85 -1.16
C GLY A 54 -15.17 2.37 -0.90
N ASN A 55 -15.62 1.29 -1.54
CA ASN A 55 -16.91 0.66 -1.27
C ASN A 55 -16.82 -0.54 -0.32
N ILE A 56 -15.61 -0.95 0.07
CA ILE A 56 -15.41 -2.06 1.00
C ILE A 56 -15.54 -1.53 2.44
N ASP A 57 -16.13 -2.32 3.34
CA ASP A 57 -16.32 -1.91 4.74
C ASP A 57 -15.04 -2.17 5.54
N GLY A 58 -14.17 -1.16 5.59
CA GLY A 58 -12.90 -1.17 6.30
C GLY A 58 -11.73 -0.85 5.40
N ASP A 59 -10.54 -0.83 5.99
CA ASP A 59 -9.30 -0.47 5.28
C ASP A 59 -8.42 -1.71 5.05
N ILE A 60 -7.67 -1.71 3.95
CA ILE A 60 -6.57 -2.65 3.78
C ILE A 60 -5.39 -2.12 4.58
N ILE A 61 -4.80 -2.96 5.44
CA ILE A 61 -3.67 -2.58 6.29
C ILE A 61 -2.45 -3.37 5.83
N ILE A 62 -1.34 -2.68 5.63
CA ILE A 62 -0.05 -3.22 5.20
C ILE A 62 1.00 -2.82 6.23
N ASN A 63 1.49 -3.76 7.01
CA ASN A 63 2.56 -3.51 7.98
C ASN A 63 3.90 -3.95 7.41
N GLY A 64 4.85 -3.03 7.33
CA GLY A 64 6.12 -3.29 6.67
C GLY A 64 7.35 -2.74 7.38
N GLU A 65 8.50 -3.15 6.87
CA GLU A 65 9.83 -2.75 7.31
C GLU A 65 10.58 -2.14 6.11
N ILE A 66 11.41 -1.14 6.38
CA ILE A 66 12.36 -0.53 5.45
C ILE A 66 13.77 -0.79 5.96
N TYR A 67 14.67 -1.18 5.06
CA TYR A 67 16.05 -1.54 5.34
C TYR A 67 17.02 -0.45 4.88
N GLU A 68 18.23 -0.43 5.44
CA GLU A 68 19.27 0.59 5.14
C GLU A 68 19.66 0.65 3.65
N ASP A 69 19.46 -0.44 2.88
CA ASP A 69 19.76 -0.50 1.45
C ASP A 69 18.62 0.06 0.57
N SER A 70 17.61 0.67 1.20
CA SER A 70 16.40 1.21 0.58
C SER A 70 15.49 0.14 -0.04
N THR A 71 15.64 -1.12 0.36
CA THR A 71 14.59 -2.13 0.14
C THR A 71 13.54 -2.07 1.24
N TRP A 72 12.35 -2.61 0.95
CA TRP A 72 11.26 -2.71 1.90
C TRP A 72 10.50 -4.02 1.73
N GLN A 73 9.87 -4.49 2.79
CA GLN A 73 9.06 -5.70 2.79
C GLN A 73 7.85 -5.56 3.74
N SER A 74 6.74 -6.19 3.39
CA SER A 74 5.54 -6.34 4.22
C SER A 74 5.05 -7.78 4.14
N ASP A 75 5.08 -8.49 5.27
CA ASP A 75 4.57 -9.86 5.40
C ASP A 75 3.20 -9.93 6.08
N ASP A 76 2.67 -8.80 6.52
CA ASP A 76 1.41 -8.69 7.25
C ASP A 76 0.47 -7.73 6.51
N ILE A 77 -0.35 -8.32 5.64
CA ILE A 77 -1.33 -7.60 4.82
C ILE A 77 -2.70 -8.13 5.18
N THR A 78 -3.56 -7.24 5.66
CA THR A 78 -4.92 -7.57 6.08
C THR A 78 -5.91 -6.88 5.16
N PHE A 79 -6.85 -7.65 4.62
CA PHE A 79 -7.98 -7.13 3.86
C PHE A 79 -9.24 -7.09 4.72
N PRO A 80 -10.11 -6.08 4.53
CA PRO A 80 -11.44 -6.07 5.11
C PRO A 80 -12.34 -7.13 4.45
N ASP A 81 -13.48 -7.40 5.09
CA ASP A 81 -14.49 -8.32 4.55
C ASP A 81 -15.06 -7.75 3.23
N VAL A 82 -15.13 -8.58 2.19
CA VAL A 82 -15.64 -8.16 0.88
C VAL A 82 -17.06 -8.67 0.65
N ASP A 83 -17.97 -7.76 0.28
CA ASP A 83 -19.34 -8.12 -0.08
C ASP A 83 -19.38 -8.88 -1.42
N PRO A 84 -19.94 -10.10 -1.48
CA PRO A 84 -20.11 -10.85 -2.73
C PRO A 84 -20.88 -10.10 -3.82
N GLY A 85 -21.76 -9.18 -3.45
CA GLY A 85 -22.49 -8.34 -4.39
C GLY A 85 -21.59 -7.44 -5.25
N GLN A 86 -20.33 -7.21 -4.86
CA GLN A 86 -19.35 -6.48 -5.67
C GLN A 86 -18.83 -7.28 -6.87
N PHE A 87 -18.95 -8.61 -6.84
CA PHE A 87 -18.45 -9.49 -7.91
C PHE A 87 -19.57 -10.04 -8.80
N ILE A 88 -20.79 -10.12 -8.28
CA ILE A 88 -21.92 -10.77 -8.93
C ILE A 88 -23.14 -9.86 -8.80
N ASP A 89 -23.43 -9.08 -9.85
CA ASP A 89 -24.68 -8.33 -9.97
C ASP A 89 -25.73 -9.19 -10.70
N ALA A 90 -26.97 -9.18 -10.18
CA ALA A 90 -28.11 -9.80 -10.86
C ALA A 90 -28.39 -9.15 -12.22
N GLY A 91 -28.07 -7.86 -12.38
CA GLY A 91 -28.24 -7.11 -13.62
C GLY A 91 -27.47 -7.68 -14.81
N ASP A 92 -26.36 -8.39 -14.57
CA ASP A 92 -25.49 -8.95 -15.60
C ASP A 92 -25.93 -10.35 -16.07
N ILE A 93 -26.95 -10.92 -15.42
CA ILE A 93 -27.48 -12.25 -15.74
C ILE A 93 -28.87 -12.11 -16.36
N ASP A 94 -28.93 -12.25 -17.70
CA ASP A 94 -30.09 -12.02 -18.60
C ASP A 94 -31.47 -12.57 -18.15
N ILE A 95 -31.53 -13.52 -17.21
CA ILE A 95 -32.78 -14.14 -16.75
C ILE A 95 -32.98 -14.17 -15.23
N VAL A 96 -32.03 -13.62 -14.46
CA VAL A 96 -32.12 -13.56 -13.01
C VAL A 96 -32.67 -12.18 -12.64
N GLU A 97 -33.78 -12.17 -11.91
CA GLU A 97 -34.45 -10.93 -11.51
C GLU A 97 -33.86 -10.36 -10.21
N GLU A 98 -33.41 -11.25 -9.33
CA GLU A 98 -32.91 -10.92 -8.00
C GLU A 98 -31.93 -12.00 -7.53
N ILE A 99 -30.84 -11.56 -6.89
CA ILE A 99 -29.89 -12.42 -6.19
C ILE A 99 -29.84 -11.96 -4.74
N SER A 100 -29.93 -12.91 -3.82
CA SER A 100 -29.70 -12.69 -2.39
C SER A 100 -28.61 -13.64 -1.92
N PHE A 101 -27.57 -13.08 -1.30
CA PHE A 101 -26.52 -13.86 -0.65
C PHE A 101 -26.93 -14.22 0.78
N ASN A 102 -26.45 -15.36 1.26
CA ASN A 102 -26.68 -15.82 2.62
C ASN A 102 -25.55 -15.36 3.55
N ASP A 103 -25.82 -15.34 4.86
CA ASP A 103 -24.84 -15.07 5.93
C ASP A 103 -23.66 -16.07 5.97
N GLU A 104 -23.75 -17.18 5.21
CA GLU A 104 -22.69 -18.18 5.07
C GLU A 104 -21.68 -17.83 3.95
N THR A 105 -21.85 -16.67 3.29
CA THR A 105 -20.92 -16.23 2.24
C THR A 105 -19.63 -15.72 2.86
N GLU A 106 -18.51 -16.20 2.35
CA GLU A 106 -17.16 -15.84 2.79
C GLU A 106 -16.32 -15.52 1.56
N ILE A 107 -15.73 -14.32 1.52
CA ILE A 107 -14.76 -13.92 0.51
C ILE A 107 -13.51 -13.49 1.24
N THR A 108 -12.43 -14.21 0.99
CA THR A 108 -11.13 -13.98 1.59
C THR A 108 -10.17 -13.54 0.50
N VAL A 109 -9.62 -12.34 0.64
CA VAL A 109 -8.51 -11.87 -0.20
C VAL A 109 -7.22 -12.22 0.51
N LEU A 110 -6.35 -12.96 -0.19
CA LEU A 110 -5.04 -13.36 0.26
C LEU A 110 -4.00 -12.58 -0.54
N ALA A 111 -3.10 -11.91 0.17
CA ALA A 111 -1.88 -11.37 -0.40
C ALA A 111 -0.68 -12.11 0.19
N ASP A 112 0.28 -12.47 -0.66
CA ASP A 112 1.60 -12.87 -0.20
C ASP A 112 2.42 -11.63 0.22
N SER A 113 3.63 -11.87 0.70
CA SER A 113 4.54 -10.78 1.05
C SER A 113 4.78 -9.83 -0.12
N ILE A 114 4.72 -8.53 0.18
CA ILE A 114 5.11 -7.50 -0.77
C ILE A 114 6.52 -7.09 -0.45
N SER A 115 7.36 -6.97 -1.47
CA SER A 115 8.70 -6.43 -1.30
C SER A 115 9.08 -5.59 -2.51
N GLY A 116 10.00 -4.65 -2.31
CA GLY A 116 10.42 -3.78 -3.37
C GLY A 116 11.55 -2.84 -3.00
N VAL A 117 11.66 -1.78 -3.79
CA VAL A 117 12.72 -0.78 -3.67
C VAL A 117 12.09 0.58 -3.53
N TYR A 118 12.70 1.39 -2.68
CA TYR A 118 12.45 2.80 -2.55
C TYR A 118 13.66 3.59 -3.04
N ASP A 119 13.44 4.57 -3.92
CA ASP A 119 14.46 5.50 -4.38
C ASP A 119 13.96 6.95 -4.19
N PRO A 120 14.37 7.64 -3.10
CA PRO A 120 13.99 9.03 -2.85
C PRO A 120 14.59 10.01 -3.86
N GLU A 121 15.69 9.64 -4.53
CA GLU A 121 16.51 10.51 -5.37
C GLU A 121 16.30 10.25 -6.87
N ALA A 122 15.29 9.45 -7.25
CA ALA A 122 15.09 9.12 -8.65
C ALA A 122 14.86 10.41 -9.48
N GLU A 123 15.35 10.40 -10.72
CA GLU A 123 15.45 11.61 -11.57
C GLU A 123 14.11 12.35 -11.77
N ASN A 124 12.99 11.63 -11.65
CA ASN A 124 11.63 12.15 -11.84
C ASN A 124 10.83 12.25 -10.52
N GLY A 125 11.50 12.31 -9.37
CA GLY A 125 10.89 12.32 -8.04
C GLY A 125 10.92 10.95 -7.38
N PRO A 126 10.49 10.85 -6.10
CA PRO A 126 10.58 9.61 -5.34
C PRO A 126 9.88 8.44 -6.04
N LEU A 127 10.57 7.30 -6.12
CA LEU A 127 10.08 6.10 -6.76
C LEU A 127 9.93 4.98 -5.71
N VAL A 128 8.72 4.48 -5.53
CA VAL A 128 8.45 3.24 -4.77
C VAL A 128 8.05 2.18 -5.78
N THR A 129 8.69 1.02 -5.75
CA THR A 129 8.25 -0.17 -6.48
C THR A 129 7.95 -1.29 -5.52
N GLY A 130 7.11 -2.24 -5.93
CA GLY A 130 6.83 -3.45 -5.17
C GLY A 130 6.22 -4.56 -6.02
N SER A 131 6.47 -5.81 -5.65
CA SER A 131 5.81 -6.98 -6.23
C SER A 131 4.69 -7.45 -5.30
N ILE A 132 3.48 -7.69 -5.81
CA ILE A 132 2.40 -8.32 -5.05
C ILE A 132 1.89 -9.58 -5.74
N ASP A 133 1.63 -10.63 -4.96
CA ASP A 133 0.81 -11.77 -5.36
C ASP A 133 -0.55 -11.71 -4.66
N LEU A 134 -1.63 -11.81 -5.44
CA LEU A 134 -3.01 -11.65 -4.97
C LEU A 134 -3.83 -12.85 -5.42
N SER A 135 -4.58 -13.42 -4.47
CA SER A 135 -5.59 -14.42 -4.76
C SER A 135 -6.86 -14.16 -3.96
N ILE A 136 -7.99 -14.57 -4.53
CA ILE A 136 -9.31 -14.50 -3.91
C ILE A 136 -9.79 -15.93 -3.74
N GLU A 137 -10.08 -16.30 -2.50
CA GLU A 137 -10.79 -17.52 -2.16
C GLU A 137 -12.21 -17.13 -1.76
N ALA A 138 -13.21 -17.70 -2.43
CA ALA A 138 -14.59 -17.32 -2.21
C ALA A 138 -15.49 -18.55 -2.11
N PHE A 139 -16.26 -18.59 -1.03
CA PHE A 139 -17.37 -19.50 -0.83
C PHE A 139 -18.66 -18.67 -0.79
N VAL A 140 -19.38 -18.66 -1.91
CA VAL A 140 -20.59 -17.86 -2.09
C VAL A 140 -21.81 -18.76 -2.09
N THR A 141 -22.74 -18.50 -1.18
CA THR A 141 -24.04 -19.18 -1.17
C THR A 141 -25.16 -18.17 -1.24
N GLY A 142 -26.22 -18.54 -1.94
CA GLY A 142 -27.34 -17.63 -2.10
C GLY A 142 -28.56 -18.26 -2.72
N THR A 143 -29.52 -17.39 -3.02
CA THR A 143 -30.71 -17.72 -3.78
C THR A 143 -30.86 -16.73 -4.93
N ALA A 144 -31.21 -17.25 -6.10
CA ALA A 144 -31.53 -16.47 -7.27
C ALA A 144 -33.01 -16.69 -7.61
N SER A 145 -33.71 -15.61 -7.97
CA SER A 145 -35.06 -15.67 -8.53
C SER A 145 -34.99 -15.67 -10.05
N ALA A 146 -35.42 -16.77 -10.67
CA ALA A 146 -35.46 -16.91 -12.12
C ALA A 146 -36.80 -17.49 -12.56
N LEU A 147 -37.48 -16.80 -13.50
CA LEU A 147 -38.76 -17.24 -14.06
C LEU A 147 -39.85 -17.53 -13.00
N GLY A 148 -39.83 -16.79 -11.88
CA GLY A 148 -40.76 -16.96 -10.76
C GLY A 148 -40.49 -18.17 -9.87
N ALA A 149 -39.31 -18.77 -9.94
CA ALA A 149 -38.84 -19.79 -9.02
C ALA A 149 -37.57 -19.34 -8.30
N GLU A 150 -37.49 -19.63 -7.00
CA GLU A 150 -36.28 -19.44 -6.20
C GLU A 150 -35.38 -20.66 -6.34
N VAL A 151 -34.10 -20.43 -6.59
CA VAL A 151 -33.09 -21.47 -6.78
C VAL A 151 -31.88 -21.15 -5.93
N SER A 152 -31.53 -22.07 -5.06
CA SER A 152 -30.30 -21.96 -4.27
C SER A 152 -29.09 -22.29 -5.13
N PHE A 153 -28.00 -21.56 -4.91
CA PHE A 153 -26.71 -21.80 -5.55
C PHE A 153 -25.59 -21.77 -4.53
N GLU A 154 -24.49 -22.43 -4.89
CA GLU A 154 -23.26 -22.53 -4.11
C GLU A 154 -22.09 -22.48 -5.11
N LEU A 155 -21.21 -21.51 -4.93
CA LEU A 155 -19.97 -21.34 -5.68
C LEU A 155 -18.82 -21.44 -4.66
N ASP A 156 -17.81 -22.20 -5.03
CA ASP A 156 -16.61 -22.41 -4.21
C ASP A 156 -15.43 -22.34 -5.15
N PHE A 157 -14.78 -21.18 -5.22
CA PHE A 157 -13.78 -20.89 -6.22
C PHE A 157 -12.55 -20.19 -5.68
N THR A 158 -11.47 -20.36 -6.43
CA THR A 158 -10.22 -19.63 -6.23
C THR A 158 -9.89 -18.88 -7.51
N LEU A 159 -9.67 -17.58 -7.39
CA LEU A 159 -9.20 -16.71 -8.45
C LEU A 159 -7.82 -16.17 -8.09
N ASN A 160 -6.79 -16.62 -8.80
CA ASN A 160 -5.47 -16.02 -8.68
C ASN A 160 -5.43 -14.79 -9.62
N ILE A 161 -5.16 -13.59 -9.11
CA ILE A 161 -5.25 -12.34 -9.88
C ILE A 161 -4.11 -12.19 -10.88
N ASN A 162 -2.99 -12.88 -10.70
CA ASN A 162 -1.79 -12.72 -11.54
C ASN A 162 -1.30 -14.03 -12.18
N GLY A 163 -1.96 -15.16 -11.93
CA GLY A 163 -1.57 -16.48 -12.40
C GLY A 163 -0.22 -16.97 -11.86
N GLY A 164 0.16 -16.53 -10.66
CA GLY A 164 1.48 -16.79 -10.06
C GLY A 164 2.60 -15.96 -10.68
N GLN A 165 2.28 -14.84 -11.33
CA GLN A 165 3.25 -13.85 -11.80
C GLN A 165 3.29 -12.66 -10.85
N GLU A 166 4.43 -12.19 -10.40
CA GLU A 166 4.46 -10.98 -9.56
C GLU A 166 3.87 -9.75 -10.28
N ILE A 167 2.87 -9.10 -9.68
CA ILE A 167 2.35 -7.82 -10.16
C ILE A 167 3.32 -6.73 -9.70
N GLN A 168 3.93 -6.04 -10.66
CA GLN A 168 4.84 -4.93 -10.37
C GLN A 168 4.05 -3.63 -10.19
N LEU A 169 4.00 -3.14 -8.98
CA LEU A 169 3.45 -1.85 -8.56
C LEU A 169 4.54 -0.77 -8.61
N THR A 170 4.19 0.45 -9.03
CA THR A 170 5.13 1.59 -9.10
C THR A 170 4.44 2.92 -8.83
N THR A 171 5.15 3.88 -8.23
CA THR A 171 4.73 5.30 -8.13
C THR A 171 5.10 6.12 -9.37
N GLY A 172 5.74 5.52 -10.37
CA GLY A 172 5.99 6.15 -11.66
C GLY A 172 4.80 6.04 -12.61
N GLU A 173 5.09 6.06 -13.92
CA GLU A 173 4.06 5.80 -14.94
C GLU A 173 3.92 4.30 -15.20
N SER A 174 2.68 3.82 -15.24
CA SER A 174 2.28 2.51 -15.74
C SER A 174 1.26 2.69 -16.87
N GLN A 175 1.79 3.07 -18.04
CA GLN A 175 1.02 3.41 -19.24
C GLN A 175 -0.04 4.50 -19.00
N ASP A 176 -1.31 4.13 -18.92
CA ASP A 176 -2.44 5.07 -18.73
C ASP A 176 -2.60 5.52 -17.27
N LEU A 177 -1.85 4.90 -16.35
CA LEU A 177 -1.84 5.25 -14.94
C LEU A 177 -0.56 6.01 -14.58
N SER A 178 -0.70 6.99 -13.69
CA SER A 178 0.41 7.65 -13.02
C SER A 178 0.27 7.42 -11.53
N GLY A 179 1.25 6.73 -10.96
CA GLY A 179 1.46 6.75 -9.53
C GLY A 179 2.08 8.07 -9.09
N GLU A 180 2.19 8.22 -7.78
CA GLU A 180 2.91 9.32 -7.16
C GLU A 180 3.41 8.90 -5.77
N ALA A 181 4.56 9.43 -5.37
CA ALA A 181 4.99 9.39 -3.98
C ALA A 181 5.24 10.82 -3.54
N ALA A 182 4.55 11.23 -2.49
CA ALA A 182 4.70 12.53 -1.88
C ALA A 182 5.09 12.34 -0.42
N THR A 183 5.83 13.33 0.10
CA THR A 183 5.96 13.53 1.55
C THR A 183 6.45 12.31 2.34
N LEU A 184 7.18 11.38 1.72
CA LEU A 184 7.65 10.13 2.34
C LEU A 184 8.57 10.31 3.56
N GLY A 185 9.18 11.49 3.70
CA GLY A 185 9.95 11.89 4.88
C GLY A 185 9.17 12.77 5.88
N CYS A 186 7.86 12.93 5.72
CA CYS A 186 7.04 13.85 6.53
C CYS A 186 6.04 13.13 7.44
N ALA A 187 5.24 13.93 8.17
CA ALA A 187 4.16 13.44 9.03
C ALA A 187 3.00 12.78 8.28
N ASP A 188 2.74 13.21 7.04
CA ASP A 188 1.62 12.72 6.21
C ASP A 188 2.13 12.16 4.87
N PRO A 189 2.92 11.07 4.86
CA PRO A 189 3.42 10.45 3.64
C PRO A 189 2.27 9.81 2.84
N ALA A 190 2.21 10.11 1.54
CA ALA A 190 1.19 9.58 0.65
C ALA A 190 1.84 8.87 -0.54
N VAL A 191 1.38 7.65 -0.82
CA VAL A 191 1.91 6.84 -1.92
C VAL A 191 0.75 6.29 -2.75
N ARG A 192 0.67 6.70 -4.01
CA ARG A 192 -0.16 6.04 -5.02
C ARG A 192 0.70 5.11 -5.85
N VAL A 193 0.44 3.81 -5.76
CA VAL A 193 1.06 2.81 -6.63
C VAL A 193 0.09 2.32 -7.69
N VAL A 194 0.62 2.09 -8.89
CA VAL A 194 -0.17 1.68 -10.06
C VAL A 194 0.46 0.51 -10.80
N SER A 195 -0.37 -0.32 -11.43
CA SER A 195 0.07 -1.32 -12.40
C SER A 195 -1.02 -1.64 -13.41
N ASN A 196 -0.62 -1.90 -14.66
CA ASN A 196 -1.55 -2.43 -15.65
C ASN A 196 -1.02 -3.58 -16.52
N SER A 197 0.16 -4.10 -16.21
CA SER A 197 0.87 -5.07 -17.07
C SER A 197 0.68 -6.53 -16.65
N PHE A 198 -0.38 -6.85 -15.93
CA PHE A 198 -0.63 -8.20 -15.40
C PHE A 198 -1.75 -8.92 -16.15
N THR A 199 -1.83 -10.24 -16.00
CA THR A 199 -2.87 -11.08 -16.59
C THR A 199 -3.65 -11.81 -15.51
N VAL A 200 -4.95 -11.97 -15.71
CA VAL A 200 -5.81 -12.72 -14.79
C VAL A 200 -6.19 -14.06 -15.43
N PRO A 201 -5.77 -15.22 -14.89
CA PRO A 201 -6.19 -16.54 -15.36
C PRO A 201 -7.68 -16.81 -15.12
N GLU A 202 -8.15 -17.96 -15.58
CA GLU A 202 -9.48 -18.48 -15.20
C GLU A 202 -9.53 -18.78 -13.69
N ALA A 203 -10.68 -18.48 -13.07
CA ALA A 203 -10.99 -19.00 -11.76
C ALA A 203 -11.09 -20.53 -11.81
N THR A 204 -10.71 -21.17 -10.71
CA THR A 204 -10.70 -22.63 -10.53
C THR A 204 -11.66 -23.03 -9.42
N GLY A 205 -12.05 -24.31 -9.38
CA GLY A 205 -13.04 -24.83 -8.42
C GLY A 205 -14.43 -24.98 -9.04
N ASN A 206 -15.46 -24.72 -8.23
CA ASN A 206 -16.86 -24.70 -8.64
C ASN A 206 -17.24 -23.29 -9.11
N THR A 207 -16.90 -22.99 -10.37
CA THR A 207 -17.10 -21.67 -10.99
C THR A 207 -18.37 -21.56 -11.81
N GLU A 208 -19.17 -22.63 -11.90
CA GLU A 208 -20.39 -22.66 -12.70
C GLU A 208 -21.52 -23.34 -11.96
N VAL A 209 -22.69 -22.70 -11.90
CA VAL A 209 -23.93 -23.29 -11.38
C VAL A 209 -25.04 -23.16 -12.42
N CYS A 210 -25.65 -24.29 -12.77
CA CYS A 210 -26.76 -24.32 -13.71
C CYS A 210 -28.11 -24.40 -13.00
N ILE A 211 -29.00 -23.47 -13.36
CA ILE A 211 -30.39 -23.44 -12.91
C ILE A 211 -31.23 -24.27 -13.90
N GLY A 212 -31.31 -25.58 -13.62
CA GLY A 212 -31.97 -26.54 -14.51
C GLY A 212 -31.26 -26.63 -15.87
N ASP A 213 -32.04 -26.74 -16.95
CA ASP A 213 -31.53 -26.80 -18.33
C ASP A 213 -31.52 -25.42 -19.03
N PHE A 214 -31.78 -24.32 -18.31
CA PHE A 214 -32.12 -23.04 -18.92
C PHE A 214 -30.97 -22.03 -18.92
N THR A 215 -30.22 -21.91 -17.82
CA THR A 215 -29.10 -20.99 -17.70
C THR A 215 -28.03 -21.57 -16.78
N CYS A 216 -26.79 -21.17 -17.01
CA CYS A 216 -25.68 -21.40 -16.11
C CYS A 216 -25.06 -20.06 -15.75
N ILE A 217 -24.84 -19.83 -14.47
CA ILE A 217 -24.07 -18.71 -13.96
C ILE A 217 -22.62 -19.19 -13.96
N SER A 218 -21.85 -18.71 -14.93
CA SER A 218 -20.42 -19.01 -15.08
C SER A 218 -19.62 -17.81 -14.62
N LEU A 219 -18.91 -17.94 -13.50
CA LEU A 219 -18.08 -16.88 -12.94
C LEU A 219 -17.03 -16.40 -13.94
N ASN A 220 -16.40 -17.32 -14.67
CA ASN A 220 -15.40 -16.95 -15.68
C ASN A 220 -16.02 -16.12 -16.81
N ASP A 221 -17.23 -16.44 -17.24
CA ASP A 221 -17.90 -15.64 -18.27
C ASP A 221 -18.30 -14.26 -17.75
N GLN A 222 -18.83 -14.19 -16.52
CA GLN A 222 -19.24 -12.94 -15.86
C GLN A 222 -18.06 -11.99 -15.63
N LEU A 223 -16.95 -12.50 -15.07
CA LEU A 223 -15.73 -11.73 -14.84
C LEU A 223 -14.86 -11.56 -16.11
N GLY A 224 -15.28 -12.14 -17.24
CA GLY A 224 -14.57 -12.05 -18.51
C GLY A 224 -13.20 -12.75 -18.53
N LEU A 225 -13.02 -13.81 -17.75
CA LEU A 225 -11.77 -14.55 -17.58
C LEU A 225 -11.57 -15.65 -18.65
N PRO A 226 -10.31 -15.99 -18.99
CA PRO A 226 -9.09 -15.33 -18.54
C PRO A 226 -8.91 -13.96 -19.21
N SER A 227 -8.42 -12.98 -18.45
CA SER A 227 -7.98 -11.70 -18.99
C SER A 227 -6.50 -11.77 -19.34
N SER A 228 -6.22 -12.34 -20.51
CA SER A 228 -4.85 -12.63 -20.98
C SER A 228 -4.19 -11.48 -21.74
N VAL A 229 -4.81 -10.31 -21.81
CA VAL A 229 -4.27 -9.13 -22.51
C VAL A 229 -3.66 -8.20 -21.48
N PRO A 230 -2.31 -8.14 -21.36
CA PRO A 230 -1.68 -7.10 -20.57
C PRO A 230 -2.14 -5.72 -21.03
N ASN A 231 -2.24 -4.76 -20.12
CA ASN A 231 -2.79 -3.41 -20.30
C ASN A 231 -4.32 -3.33 -20.39
N GLN A 232 -5.03 -4.40 -20.03
CA GLN A 232 -6.48 -4.35 -19.83
C GLN A 232 -6.89 -4.66 -18.39
N ASN A 233 -5.92 -4.90 -17.52
CA ASN A 233 -6.15 -5.09 -16.10
C ASN A 233 -5.43 -3.95 -15.40
N PHE A 234 -6.10 -3.25 -14.50
CA PHE A 234 -5.59 -2.04 -13.87
C PHE A 234 -5.73 -2.20 -12.36
N ILE A 235 -4.68 -1.86 -11.64
CA ILE A 235 -4.70 -1.75 -10.19
C ILE A 235 -4.09 -0.40 -9.79
N GLU A 236 -4.79 0.27 -8.88
CA GLU A 236 -4.34 1.50 -8.24
C GLU A 236 -4.62 1.38 -6.75
N LEU A 237 -3.63 1.69 -5.91
CA LEU A 237 -3.75 1.71 -4.46
C LEU A 237 -3.26 3.07 -3.96
N ASP A 238 -4.10 3.78 -3.24
CA ASP A 238 -3.74 4.99 -2.50
C ASP A 238 -3.40 4.62 -1.05
N LEU A 239 -2.12 4.67 -0.72
CA LEU A 239 -1.56 4.33 0.57
C LEU A 239 -1.33 5.60 1.40
N ASP A 240 -1.94 5.63 2.58
CA ASP A 240 -1.63 6.56 3.66
C ASP A 240 -0.67 5.87 4.64
N ILE A 241 0.54 6.39 4.80
CA ILE A 241 1.61 5.71 5.56
C ILE A 241 1.75 6.36 6.95
N GLU A 242 1.77 5.54 8.00
CA GLU A 242 2.11 5.95 9.36
C GLU A 242 3.43 5.27 9.77
N TRP A 243 4.38 6.04 10.28
CA TRP A 243 5.67 5.52 10.77
C TRP A 243 5.59 5.19 12.26
N ASP A 244 5.88 3.95 12.65
CA ASP A 244 5.75 3.53 14.05
C ASP A 244 6.91 4.02 14.95
N ASP A 245 8.14 4.02 14.40
CA ASP A 245 9.36 4.28 15.17
C ASP A 245 10.08 5.56 14.71
N ASN A 246 10.70 5.51 13.53
CA ASN A 246 11.56 6.57 12.98
C ASN A 246 11.27 6.72 11.49
N GLN A 247 11.21 7.97 11.00
CA GLN A 247 11.23 8.24 9.56
C GLN A 247 12.59 7.79 9.00
N PRO A 248 12.62 6.84 8.04
CA PRO A 248 13.87 6.27 7.55
C PRO A 248 14.74 7.32 6.84
N PHE A 249 14.13 8.38 6.32
CA PHE A 249 14.83 9.38 5.50
C PHE A 249 15.28 10.63 6.27
N ALA A 250 15.02 10.65 7.58
CA ALA A 250 15.48 11.72 8.45
C ALA A 250 16.99 11.63 8.70
N PRO A 251 17.70 12.78 8.80
CA PRO A 251 19.08 12.82 9.25
C PRO A 251 19.26 12.06 10.58
N PRO A 252 20.45 11.53 10.87
CA PRO A 252 20.72 10.95 12.17
C PRO A 252 20.42 11.93 13.31
N ALA A 253 19.89 11.41 14.42
CA ALA A 253 19.59 12.19 15.62
C ALA A 253 20.78 13.05 16.05
N VAL A 254 20.55 14.36 16.14
CA VAL A 254 21.53 15.31 16.71
C VAL A 254 21.51 15.20 18.23
N THR A 255 20.31 15.13 18.80
CA THR A 255 20.02 14.89 20.22
C THR A 255 18.68 14.18 20.36
N GLY A 256 18.58 13.09 21.13
CA GLY A 256 17.28 12.44 21.35
C GLY A 256 16.81 11.64 20.14
N ASN A 257 15.63 11.96 19.62
CA ASN A 257 15.02 11.28 18.46
C ASN A 257 15.58 11.83 17.13
N ARG A 258 15.27 11.17 16.00
CA ARG A 258 15.63 11.70 14.68
C ARG A 258 14.85 12.99 14.40
N PRO A 259 15.46 13.99 13.74
CA PRO A 259 14.77 15.21 13.34
C PRO A 259 13.59 14.92 12.40
N ARG A 260 12.59 15.80 12.35
CA ARG A 260 11.43 15.68 11.45
C ARG A 260 11.29 16.92 10.57
N ASP A 261 10.91 16.69 9.32
CA ASP A 261 10.49 17.73 8.39
C ASP A 261 8.99 17.95 8.56
N LEU A 262 8.60 19.10 9.12
CA LEU A 262 7.22 19.37 9.51
C LEU A 262 6.39 20.01 8.39
N ASP A 263 7.04 20.60 7.38
CA ASP A 263 6.37 21.29 6.27
C ASP A 263 6.69 20.73 4.88
N CYS A 264 7.46 19.64 4.84
CA CYS A 264 7.89 18.93 3.63
C CYS A 264 8.70 19.77 2.66
N ASP A 265 9.43 20.80 3.13
CA ASP A 265 10.30 21.62 2.29
C ASP A 265 11.71 21.01 2.09
N GLY A 266 11.94 19.80 2.64
CA GLY A 266 13.21 19.10 2.64
C GLY A 266 14.13 19.53 3.78
N ARG A 267 13.62 20.27 4.77
CA ARG A 267 14.36 20.75 5.93
C ARG A 267 13.71 20.27 7.20
N TYR A 268 14.56 20.01 8.19
CA TYR A 268 14.12 19.31 9.39
C TYR A 268 14.07 20.30 10.55
N GLU A 269 12.93 21.00 10.69
CA GLU A 269 12.71 22.05 11.71
C GLU A 269 12.62 21.51 13.14
N ASP A 270 12.07 20.30 13.29
CA ASP A 270 11.97 19.59 14.56
C ASP A 270 13.28 18.82 14.76
N LEU A 271 14.19 19.37 15.55
CA LEU A 271 15.54 18.84 15.73
C LEU A 271 15.64 17.80 16.84
N ASP A 272 14.72 17.80 17.79
CA ASP A 272 14.69 16.82 18.88
C ASP A 272 13.69 15.69 18.65
N GLY A 273 12.89 15.78 17.57
CA GLY A 273 12.01 14.77 17.04
C GLY A 273 10.77 14.57 17.90
N ASP A 274 10.25 15.64 18.52
CA ASP A 274 9.06 15.60 19.39
C ASP A 274 7.74 15.86 18.66
N GLY A 275 7.81 16.21 17.37
CA GLY A 275 6.68 16.46 16.48
C GLY A 275 6.25 17.92 16.38
N GLU A 276 6.91 18.87 17.05
CA GLU A 276 6.56 20.29 17.01
C GLU A 276 7.79 21.18 16.79
N LEU A 277 7.68 22.23 15.95
CA LEU A 277 8.70 23.27 15.90
C LEU A 277 8.57 24.16 17.15
N SER A 278 9.55 24.07 18.04
CA SER A 278 9.58 24.78 19.31
C SER A 278 10.84 25.64 19.50
N ILE A 279 10.94 26.32 20.65
CA ILE A 279 12.16 27.02 21.02
C ILE A 279 13.32 26.07 21.36
N MET A 280 13.02 24.80 21.69
CA MET A 280 14.05 23.81 21.99
C MET A 280 14.81 23.44 20.73
N ASP A 281 14.15 23.35 19.57
CA ASP A 281 14.80 23.08 18.28
C ASP A 281 15.81 24.14 17.88
N VAL A 282 15.42 25.41 18.06
CA VAL A 282 16.32 26.56 17.82
C VAL A 282 17.55 26.49 18.73
N GLN A 283 17.37 26.09 20.00
CA GLN A 283 18.47 25.93 20.94
C GLN A 283 19.34 24.74 20.57
N THR A 284 18.73 23.60 20.20
CA THR A 284 19.41 22.39 19.74
C THR A 284 20.27 22.68 18.52
N LEU A 285 19.74 23.40 17.53
CA LEU A 285 20.50 23.79 16.34
C LEU A 285 21.67 24.71 16.72
N PHE A 286 21.45 25.69 17.60
CA PHE A 286 22.48 26.62 18.04
C PHE A 286 23.64 25.92 18.78
N ASP A 287 23.30 25.06 19.74
CA ASP A 287 24.25 24.36 20.59
C ASP A 287 25.04 23.32 19.79
N ASN A 288 24.39 22.67 18.82
CA ASN A 288 24.99 21.61 18.00
C ASN A 288 25.47 22.07 16.63
N ARG A 289 25.40 23.35 16.22
CA ARG A 289 25.72 23.80 14.84
C ARG A 289 27.08 23.37 14.27
N ASN A 290 28.05 23.00 15.11
CA ASN A 290 29.37 22.49 14.67
C ASN A 290 29.50 20.96 14.91
N ASN A 291 28.37 20.27 15.07
CA ASN A 291 28.29 18.82 15.19
C ASN A 291 28.51 18.21 13.81
N GLN A 292 29.33 17.16 13.74
CA GLN A 292 29.64 16.49 12.49
C GLN A 292 28.39 15.97 11.76
N GLN A 293 27.35 15.56 12.48
CA GLN A 293 26.09 15.10 11.88
C GLN A 293 25.34 16.23 11.17
N LEU A 294 25.27 17.41 11.79
CA LEU A 294 24.66 18.60 11.17
C LEU A 294 25.49 19.11 10.00
N GLU A 295 26.83 19.06 10.08
CA GLU A 295 27.70 19.46 8.97
C GLU A 295 27.61 18.49 7.78
N ALA A 296 27.51 17.18 8.03
CA ALA A 296 27.36 16.17 6.99
C ALA A 296 26.03 16.31 6.22
N ASN A 297 25.00 16.85 6.89
CA ASN A 297 23.65 17.01 6.38
C ASN A 297 23.25 18.50 6.26
N ALA A 298 24.23 19.39 6.07
CA ALA A 298 24.02 20.83 6.21
C ALA A 298 22.93 21.40 5.28
N GLU A 299 22.71 20.79 4.11
CA GLU A 299 21.67 21.22 3.16
C GLU A 299 20.26 21.09 3.75
N GLN A 300 20.01 20.02 4.52
CA GLN A 300 18.75 19.72 5.22
C GLN A 300 18.51 20.62 6.44
N PHE A 301 19.51 21.39 6.87
CA PHE A 301 19.41 22.33 7.99
C PHE A 301 19.73 23.79 7.59
N ASN A 302 19.76 24.09 6.28
CA ASN A 302 20.09 25.41 5.73
C ASN A 302 18.89 26.36 5.69
N PHE A 303 18.22 26.62 6.82
CA PHE A 303 16.99 27.44 6.88
C PHE A 303 17.15 28.85 6.30
N SER A 304 18.37 29.40 6.25
CA SER A 304 18.64 30.74 5.73
C SER A 304 18.69 30.84 4.20
N ASN A 305 18.70 29.70 3.48
CA ASN A 305 19.03 29.64 2.04
C ASN A 305 20.42 30.24 1.74
N GLY A 306 21.33 30.15 2.71
CA GLY A 306 22.72 30.59 2.59
C GLY A 306 23.57 29.54 1.88
N ALA A 307 24.88 29.58 2.14
CA ALA A 307 25.77 28.52 1.67
C ALA A 307 25.35 27.18 2.28
N SER A 308 25.14 26.15 1.45
CA SER A 308 24.69 24.83 1.89
C SER A 308 25.79 23.95 2.49
N ASP A 309 27.04 24.44 2.55
CA ASP A 309 28.20 23.67 3.02
C ASP A 309 28.33 23.57 4.54
N ARG A 310 27.49 24.29 5.31
CA ARG A 310 27.53 24.32 6.77
C ARG A 310 26.24 24.84 7.37
N VAL A 311 25.96 24.44 8.61
CA VAL A 311 24.96 25.09 9.46
C VAL A 311 25.58 26.34 10.11
N SER A 312 24.96 27.50 9.91
CA SER A 312 25.46 28.80 10.37
C SER A 312 24.54 29.44 11.40
N ILE A 313 25.00 30.56 11.98
CA ILE A 313 24.14 31.37 12.87
C ILE A 313 22.94 31.98 12.15
N PHE A 314 23.01 32.13 10.82
CA PHE A 314 21.89 32.64 10.04
C PHE A 314 20.77 31.59 9.93
N ASP A 315 21.12 30.30 9.92
CA ASP A 315 20.14 29.21 9.90
C ASP A 315 19.37 29.16 11.22
N VAL A 316 20.07 29.33 12.35
CA VAL A 316 19.43 29.48 13.68
C VAL A 316 18.46 30.67 13.71
N GLN A 317 18.87 31.80 13.14
CA GLN A 317 18.00 32.99 13.08
C GLN A 317 16.79 32.77 12.17
N ALA A 318 16.96 32.06 11.06
CA ALA A 318 15.89 31.72 10.14
C ALA A 318 14.90 30.72 10.77
N LEU A 319 15.38 29.68 11.44
CA LEU A 319 14.52 28.73 12.18
C LEU A 319 13.74 29.45 13.29
N PHE A 320 14.38 30.33 14.04
CA PHE A 320 13.68 31.16 15.04
C PHE A 320 12.62 32.08 14.40
N ALA A 321 12.89 32.62 13.21
CA ALA A 321 11.90 33.42 12.49
C ALA A 321 10.72 32.58 11.98
N ARG A 322 10.95 31.33 11.54
CA ARG A 322 9.88 30.36 11.22
C ARG A 322 8.99 30.13 12.44
N LEU A 323 9.59 29.81 13.59
CA LEU A 323 8.88 29.63 14.87
C LEU A 323 7.99 30.84 15.21
N GLN A 324 8.46 32.07 15.00
CA GLN A 324 7.68 33.30 15.28
C GLN A 324 6.52 33.55 14.30
N ASN A 325 6.59 32.99 13.10
CA ASN A 325 5.57 33.17 12.07
C ASN A 325 4.55 32.02 12.02
N ASN A 326 4.78 30.95 12.78
CA ASN A 326 3.87 29.80 12.93
C ASN A 326 2.78 30.04 14.01
N ASP A 327 2.55 31.29 14.43
CA ASP A 327 1.43 31.71 15.31
C ASP A 327 0.13 32.00 14.52
#